data_AF-T1H370-F1
#
_entry.id   AF-T1H370-F1
#
_cell.length_a   1.000
_cell.length_b   1.000
_cell.length_c   1.000
_cell.angle_alpha   90.00
_cell.angle_beta   90.00
_cell.angle_gamma   90.00
#
_symmetry.space_group_name_H-M   'P 1'
#
loop_
_entity.id
_entity.type
_entity.pdbx_description
1 polymer ?
#
loop_
_entity_poly.entity_id
_entity_poly.type
_entity_poly.pdbx_seq_one_letter_code
_entity_poly.pdbx_strand_id
1 'polypeptide(L)'
;MFSNKSPGPGDPLLARQKQHHRRAFEYISKALKIDEENEGHKELAIELYQKGIRELEEGIAVDCWSGSGEVYERAQRLHEKMQTNLSMAKDRLHFL
;
A
#
# COMPACT_ATOMS: atom_id res chain seq x y z
N MET A 1 7.75 34.89 -4.18
CA MET A 1 6.34 34.85 -3.72
C MET A 1 6.02 33.41 -3.36
N PHE A 2 5.91 33.07 -2.08
CA PHE A 2 5.53 31.73 -1.64
C PHE A 2 4.01 31.60 -1.76
N SER A 3 3.54 30.85 -2.74
CA SER A 3 2.11 30.60 -2.92
C SER A 3 1.64 29.63 -1.85
N ASN A 4 0.94 30.20 -0.87
CA ASN A 4 0.30 29.51 0.23
C ASN A 4 -0.80 28.58 -0.33
N LYS A 5 -0.51 27.29 -0.50
CA LYS A 5 -1.53 26.29 -0.82
C LYS A 5 -2.28 25.95 0.47
N SER A 6 -3.37 26.64 0.71
CA SER A 6 -4.36 26.23 1.72
C SER A 6 -4.80 24.79 1.44
N PRO A 7 -4.77 23.86 2.42
CA PRO A 7 -5.17 22.49 2.18
C PRO A 7 -6.69 22.41 2.07
N GLY A 8 -7.18 22.41 0.83
CA GLY A 8 -8.51 21.92 0.48
C GLY A 8 -8.64 20.41 0.74
N PRO A 9 -9.82 19.81 0.48
CA PRO A 9 -10.27 18.54 1.06
C PRO A 9 -9.35 17.35 0.73
N GLY A 10 -8.37 17.11 1.60
CA GLY A 10 -7.32 16.11 1.42
C GLY A 10 -6.42 16.39 0.21
N ASP A 11 -5.10 16.45 0.41
CA ASP A 11 -4.17 16.46 -0.73
C ASP A 11 -4.48 15.25 -1.64
N PRO A 12 -4.81 15.45 -2.94
CA PRO A 12 -5.12 14.36 -3.87
C PRO A 12 -4.02 13.29 -3.94
N LEU A 13 -2.75 13.66 -3.71
CA LEU A 13 -1.64 12.73 -3.63
C LEU A 13 -1.83 11.77 -2.45
N LEU A 14 -2.09 12.31 -1.27
CA LEU A 14 -2.28 11.52 -0.05
C LEU A 14 -3.58 10.69 -0.08
N ALA A 15 -4.60 11.19 -0.78
CA ALA A 15 -5.81 10.40 -1.05
C ALA A 15 -5.48 9.17 -1.93
N ARG A 16 -4.64 9.35 -2.96
CA ARG A 16 -4.17 8.25 -3.81
C ARG A 16 -3.33 7.23 -3.05
N GLN A 17 -2.43 7.68 -2.16
CA GLN A 17 -1.66 6.79 -1.27
C GLN A 17 -2.59 5.88 -0.45
N LYS A 18 -3.63 6.48 0.18
CA LYS A 18 -4.61 5.73 0.98
C LYS A 18 -5.42 4.75 0.14
N GLN A 19 -5.76 5.11 -1.11
CA GLN A 19 -6.46 4.23 -2.02
C GLN A 19 -5.62 3.00 -2.37
N HIS A 20 -4.35 3.20 -2.73
CA HIS A 20 -3.41 2.11 -2.98
C HIS A 20 -3.24 1.22 -1.76
N HIS A 21 -3.07 1.80 -0.56
CA HIS A 21 -3.01 1.04 0.68
C HIS A 21 -4.24 0.15 0.91
N ARG A 22 -5.44 0.70 0.71
CA ARG A 22 -6.69 -0.04 0.87
C ARG A 22 -6.77 -1.22 -0.10
N ARG A 23 -6.46 -1.00 -1.38
CA ARG A 23 -6.48 -2.06 -2.40
C ARG A 23 -5.43 -3.13 -2.12
N ALA A 24 -4.23 -2.72 -1.73
CA ALA A 24 -3.17 -3.64 -1.31
C ALA A 24 -3.64 -4.54 -0.16
N PHE A 25 -4.24 -3.95 0.88
CA PHE A 25 -4.78 -4.69 2.02
C PHE A 25 -5.84 -5.70 1.57
N GLU A 26 -6.80 -5.29 0.73
CA GLU A 26 -7.85 -6.18 0.21
C GLU A 26 -7.29 -7.37 -0.57
N TYR A 27 -6.26 -7.17 -1.41
CA TYR A 27 -5.62 -8.26 -2.16
C TYR A 27 -4.81 -9.18 -1.26
N ILE A 28 -3.96 -8.63 -0.38
CA ILE A 28 -3.07 -9.41 0.48
C ILE A 28 -3.87 -10.23 1.50
N SER A 29 -4.92 -9.66 2.11
CA SER A 29 -5.77 -10.40 3.04
C SER A 29 -6.48 -11.58 2.37
N LYS A 30 -6.90 -11.43 1.10
CA LYS A 30 -7.48 -12.55 0.33
C LYS A 30 -6.43 -13.58 -0.03
N ALA A 31 -5.23 -13.15 -0.40
CA ALA A 31 -4.12 -14.04 -0.72
C ALA A 31 -3.74 -14.90 0.49
N LEU A 32 -3.57 -14.28 1.67
CA LEU A 32 -3.28 -14.95 2.93
C LEU A 32 -4.34 -15.99 3.29
N LYS A 33 -5.62 -15.64 3.15
CA LYS A 33 -6.71 -16.58 3.44
C LYS A 33 -6.62 -17.85 2.58
N ILE A 34 -6.42 -17.70 1.27
CA ILE A 34 -6.32 -18.83 0.34
C ILE A 34 -5.07 -19.66 0.61
N ASP A 35 -3.96 -18.99 0.89
CA ASP A 35 -2.66 -19.58 1.21
C ASP A 35 -2.71 -20.40 2.51
N GLU A 36 -3.40 -19.92 3.54
CA GLU A 36 -3.61 -20.64 4.80
C GLU A 36 -4.58 -21.82 4.68
N GLU A 37 -5.63 -21.70 3.87
CA GLU A 37 -6.63 -22.76 3.66
C GLU A 37 -6.03 -23.97 2.91
N ASN A 38 -4.91 -23.80 2.20
CA ASN A 38 -4.14 -24.85 1.51
C ASN A 38 -5.00 -25.75 0.60
N GLU A 39 -6.05 -25.19 0.00
CA GLU A 39 -7.07 -25.91 -0.79
C GLU A 39 -6.64 -26.23 -2.23
N GLY A 40 -5.37 -26.00 -2.60
CA GLY A 40 -4.89 -26.20 -3.98
C GLY A 40 -5.14 -25.01 -4.92
N HIS A 41 -5.55 -23.86 -4.40
CA HIS A 41 -5.77 -22.61 -5.15
C HIS A 41 -4.50 -21.71 -5.16
N LYS A 42 -3.32 -22.33 -5.27
CA LYS A 42 -2.04 -21.64 -5.08
C LYS A 42 -1.80 -20.55 -6.11
N GLU A 43 -2.19 -20.78 -7.35
CA GLU A 43 -2.07 -19.83 -8.45
C GLU A 43 -2.89 -18.56 -8.19
N LEU A 44 -4.08 -18.69 -7.60
CA LEU A 44 -4.92 -17.55 -7.24
C LEU A 44 -4.30 -16.74 -6.08
N ALA A 45 -3.72 -17.41 -5.08
CA ALA A 45 -2.99 -16.73 -4.02
C ALA A 45 -1.80 -15.93 -4.59
N ILE A 46 -1.02 -16.54 -5.49
CA ILE A 46 0.10 -15.89 -6.20
C ILE A 46 -0.38 -14.64 -6.94
N GLU A 47 -1.46 -14.72 -7.72
CA GLU A 47 -2.00 -13.58 -8.47
C GLU A 47 -2.43 -12.44 -7.53
N LEU A 48 -3.07 -12.77 -6.40
CA LEU A 48 -3.50 -11.79 -5.41
C LEU A 48 -2.32 -11.13 -4.69
N TYR A 49 -1.29 -11.90 -4.33
CA TYR A 49 -0.05 -11.33 -3.77
C TYR A 49 0.59 -10.36 -4.76
N GLN A 50 0.71 -10.73 -6.04
CA GLN A 50 1.27 -9.86 -7.08
C GLN A 50 0.48 -8.55 -7.23
N LYS A 51 -0.86 -8.63 -7.25
CA LYS A 51 -1.73 -7.44 -7.27
C LYS A 51 -1.53 -6.56 -6.04
N GLY A 52 -1.47 -7.18 -4.85
CA GLY A 52 -1.24 -6.47 -3.59
C GLY A 52 0.12 -5.77 -3.54
N ILE A 53 1.19 -6.48 -3.95
CA ILE A 53 2.56 -5.96 -4.07
C ILE A 53 2.60 -4.75 -4.98
N ARG A 54 1.95 -4.83 -6.16
CA ARG A 54 1.90 -3.72 -7.11
C ARG A 54 1.21 -2.49 -6.50
N GLU A 55 0.08 -2.67 -5.81
CA GLU A 55 -0.59 -1.55 -5.14
C GLU A 55 0.29 -0.95 -4.01
N LEU A 56 1.05 -1.76 -3.28
CA LEU A 56 2.02 -1.24 -2.30
C LEU A 56 3.11 -0.40 -2.99
N GLU A 57 3.69 -0.89 -4.07
CA GLU A 57 4.71 -0.17 -4.85
C GLU A 57 4.17 1.17 -5.39
N GLU A 58 2.96 1.17 -5.95
CA GLU A 58 2.31 2.38 -6.46
C GLU A 58 1.97 3.39 -5.34
N GLY A 59 1.58 2.92 -4.15
CA GLY A 59 1.33 3.80 -3.01
C GLY A 59 2.60 4.32 -2.33
N ILE A 60 3.69 3.54 -2.32
CA ILE A 60 5.02 3.95 -1.86
C ILE A 60 5.60 5.03 -2.77
N ALA A 61 5.34 4.95 -4.08
CA ALA A 61 5.80 5.95 -5.05
C ALA A 61 5.12 7.33 -4.92
N VAL A 62 4.09 7.48 -4.07
CA VAL A 62 3.44 8.76 -3.81
C VAL A 62 4.36 9.64 -2.93
N ASP A 63 4.68 10.84 -3.40
CA ASP A 63 5.45 11.81 -2.61
C ASP A 63 4.63 12.34 -1.42
N CYS A 64 5.06 11.99 -0.21
CA CYS A 64 4.54 12.52 1.05
C CYS A 64 5.58 13.28 1.89
N TRP A 65 6.75 13.62 1.33
CA TRP A 65 7.81 14.37 2.02
C TRP A 65 7.90 15.82 1.60
N SER A 66 7.27 16.21 0.49
CA SER A 66 7.23 17.59 0.04
C SER A 66 6.35 18.51 0.90
N GLY A 67 5.61 17.97 1.87
CA GLY A 67 4.66 18.69 2.70
C GLY A 67 4.92 18.54 4.20
N SER A 68 4.22 19.36 4.99
CA SER A 68 4.40 19.44 6.45
C SER A 68 3.05 19.43 7.18
N GLY A 69 3.09 19.05 8.46
CA GLY A 69 1.93 19.01 9.35
C GLY A 69 1.31 17.61 9.48
N GLU A 70 0.34 17.50 10.38
CA GLU A 70 -0.20 16.21 10.86
C GLU A 70 -0.66 15.27 9.73
N VAL A 71 -1.24 15.81 8.65
CA VAL A 71 -1.73 15.01 7.53
C VAL A 71 -0.57 14.34 6.78
N TYR A 72 0.55 15.05 6.56
CA TYR A 72 1.74 14.49 5.91
C TYR A 72 2.49 13.54 6.84
N GLU A 73 2.58 13.84 8.14
CA GLU A 73 3.16 12.91 9.11
C GLU A 73 2.40 11.58 9.16
N ARG A 74 1.06 11.62 9.09
CA ARG A 74 0.23 10.40 8.98
C ARG A 74 0.51 9.65 7.68
N ALA A 75 0.70 10.35 6.57
CA ALA A 75 1.03 9.74 5.28
C ALA A 75 2.43 9.09 5.27
N GLN A 76 3.41 9.70 5.93
CA GLN A 76 4.77 9.15 6.08
C GLN A 76 4.76 7.86 6.91
N ARG A 77 4.03 7.84 8.04
CA ARG A 77 3.83 6.60 8.82
C ARG A 77 3.10 5.52 8.01
N LEU A 78 2.15 5.91 7.17
CA LEU A 78 1.48 4.97 6.27
C LEU A 78 2.46 4.39 5.24
N HIS A 79 3.31 5.23 4.67
CA HIS A 79 4.35 4.80 3.75
C HIS A 79 5.30 3.76 4.38
N GLU A 80 5.81 4.01 5.57
CA GLU A 80 6.67 3.05 6.30
C GLU A 80 5.96 1.70 6.49
N LYS A 81 4.69 1.70 6.88
CA LYS A 81 3.89 0.47 7.00
C LYS A 81 3.73 -0.26 5.67
N MET A 82 3.54 0.48 4.58
CA MET A 82 3.44 -0.11 3.24
C MET A 82 4.77 -0.77 2.83
N GLN A 83 5.92 -0.18 3.17
CA GLN A 83 7.23 -0.78 2.91
C GLN A 83 7.42 -2.10 3.69
N THR A 84 7.06 -2.13 4.97
CA THR A 84 7.11 -3.36 5.77
C THR A 84 6.23 -4.44 5.16
N ASN A 85 4.98 -4.10 4.82
CA ASN A 85 4.06 -5.05 4.20
C ASN A 85 4.52 -5.51 2.82
N LEU A 86 5.22 -4.65 2.06
CA LEU A 86 5.78 -4.99 0.75
C LEU A 86 6.87 -6.05 0.90
N SER A 87 7.77 -5.87 1.86
CA SER A 87 8.80 -6.86 2.16
C SER A 87 8.16 -8.20 2.53
N MET A 88 7.21 -8.18 3.47
CA MET A 88 6.55 -9.41 3.94
C MET A 88 5.78 -10.12 2.82
N ALA A 89 5.08 -9.38 1.96
CA ALA A 89 4.34 -9.95 0.84
C ALA A 89 5.29 -10.55 -0.22
N LYS A 90 6.41 -9.88 -0.51
CA LYS A 90 7.45 -10.40 -1.43
C LYS A 90 8.10 -11.66 -0.87
N ASP A 91 8.46 -11.66 0.42
CA ASP A 91 9.02 -12.84 1.09
C ASP A 91 8.03 -13.99 1.04
N ARG A 92 6.76 -13.76 1.39
CA ARG A 92 5.74 -14.81 1.36
C ARG A 92 5.54 -15.37 -0.04
N LEU A 93 5.46 -14.50 -1.05
CA LEU A 93 5.33 -14.92 -2.44
C LEU A 93 6.54 -15.74 -2.92
N HIS A 94 7.75 -15.46 -2.43
CA HIS A 94 8.94 -16.23 -2.76
C HIS A 94 8.89 -17.68 -2.23
N PHE A 95 8.23 -17.90 -1.08
CA PHE A 95 8.09 -19.21 -0.44
C PHE A 95 6.83 -19.99 -0.88
N LEU A 96 5.99 -19.40 -1.74
CA LEU A 96 4.90 -20.09 -2.41
C LEU A 96 5.43 -20.84 -3.64
#